data_AF-A0A373I2B6-F1
#
_entry.id   AF-A0A373I2B6-F1
#
_cell.length_a   1.000
_cell.length_b   1.000
_cell.length_c   1.000
_cell.angle_alpha   90.00
_cell.angle_beta   90.00
_cell.angle_gamma   90.00
#
_symmetry.space_group_name_H-M   'P 1'
#
loop_
_entity.id
_entity.type
_entity.pdbx_description
1 polymer ?
#
loop_
_entity_poly.entity_id
_entity_poly.type
_entity_poly.pdbx_seq_one_letter_code
_entity_poly.pdbx_strand_id
1 'polypeptide(L)' 'MTVYMDLENLLKEKNISKNKVCEACNLQRTQLNNYCKNKVTRIDFSILAKLCEYLDCTPNDILKLK' A
#
# COMPACT_ATOMS: atom_id res chain seq x y z
N MET A 1 -7.36 16.54 -10.67
CA MET A 1 -6.30 16.09 -9.76
C MET A 1 -6.86 14.93 -8.95
N THR A 2 -6.28 13.75 -9.12
CA THR A 2 -6.79 12.50 -8.50
C THR A 2 -5.69 11.87 -7.67
N VAL A 3 -6.02 11.45 -6.45
CA VAL A 3 -5.11 10.68 -5.59
C VAL A 3 -5.14 9.22 -6.05
N TYR A 4 -3.97 8.62 -6.21
CA TYR A 4 -3.82 7.18 -6.46
C TYR A 4 -2.75 6.60 -5.54
N MET A 5 -2.73 5.27 -5.44
CA MET A 5 -1.85 4.51 -4.57
C MET A 5 -0.75 3.84 -5.39
N ASP A 6 0.50 4.26 -5.19
CA ASP A 6 1.66 3.71 -5.89
C ASP A 6 2.34 2.56 -5.12
N LEU A 7 1.54 1.79 -4.38
CA LEU A 7 2.02 0.72 -3.52
C LEU A 7 2.78 -0.36 -4.31
N GLU A 8 2.39 -0.64 -5.55
CA GLU A 8 3.08 -1.68 -6.34
C GLU A 8 4.53 -1.30 -6.67
N ASN A 9 4.79 -0.04 -7.00
CA ASN A 9 6.15 0.43 -7.27
C ASN A 9 6.98 0.43 -5.99
N LEU A 10 6.42 0.94 -4.89
CA LEU A 10 7.08 0.95 -3.59
C LEU A 10 7.51 -0.46 -3.14
N LEU A 11 6.64 -1.47 -3.34
CA LEU A 11 6.96 -2.86 -3.03
C LEU A 11 8.08 -3.43 -3.91
N LYS A 12 8.12 -3.07 -5.21
CA LYS A 12 9.20 -3.46 -6.12
C LYS A 12 10.53 -2.81 -5.71
N GLU A 13 10.52 -1.52 -5.38
CA GLU A 13 11.71 -0.79 -4.94
C GLU A 13 12.31 -1.37 -3.65
N LYS A 14 11.45 -1.71 -2.68
CA LYS A 14 11.88 -2.32 -1.40
C LYS A 14 12.13 -3.82 -1.49
N ASN A 15 11.93 -4.45 -2.65
CA ASN A 15 12.06 -5.90 -2.86
C ASN A 15 11.18 -6.73 -1.90
N ILE A 16 9.99 -6.23 -1.56
CA ILE A 16 9.07 -6.89 -0.62
C ILE A 16 7.97 -7.61 -1.41
N SER A 17 7.74 -8.88 -1.06
CA SER A 17 6.68 -9.67 -1.67
C SER A 17 5.30 -9.31 -1.08
N LYS A 18 4.27 -9.34 -1.93
CA LYS A 18 2.87 -9.08 -1.54
C LYS A 18 2.41 -9.99 -0.38
N ASN A 19 2.89 -11.23 -0.33
CA ASN A 19 2.54 -12.17 0.75
C ASN A 19 3.05 -11.69 2.11
N LYS A 20 4.30 -11.21 2.19
CA LYS A 20 4.86 -10.70 3.45
C LYS A 20 4.09 -9.49 3.98
N VAL A 21 3.64 -8.61 3.08
CA VAL A 21 2.79 -7.45 3.46
C VAL A 21 1.44 -7.91 3.99
N CYS A 22 0.79 -8.87 3.33
CA CYS A 22 -0.48 -9.43 3.80
C CYS A 22 -0.35 -10.00 5.22
N GLU A 23 0.73 -10.72 5.49
CA GLU A 23 1.01 -11.32 6.79
C GLU A 23 1.29 -10.26 7.85
N ALA A 24 2.19 -9.31 7.57
CA ALA A 24 2.58 -8.28 8.53
C ALA A 24 1.47 -7.25 8.81
N CYS A 25 0.72 -6.84 7.79
CA CYS A 25 -0.35 -5.85 7.93
C CYS A 25 -1.72 -6.48 8.27
N ASN A 26 -1.78 -7.81 8.40
CA ASN A 26 -3.03 -8.58 8.56
C ASN A 26 -4.08 -8.23 7.48
N LEU A 27 -3.61 -8.08 6.23
CA LEU A 27 -4.45 -7.74 5.09
C LEU A 27 -4.81 -8.97 4.28
N GLN A 28 -6.06 -9.03 3.82
CA GLN A 28 -6.44 -10.03 2.83
C GLN A 28 -5.72 -9.78 1.51
N ARG A 29 -5.31 -10.87 0.84
CA ARG A 29 -4.61 -10.80 -0.46
C ARG A 29 -5.39 -10.05 -1.54
N THR A 30 -6.72 -10.16 -1.52
CA THR A 30 -7.61 -9.40 -2.42
C THR A 30 -7.55 -7.90 -2.14
N GLN A 31 -7.52 -7.49 -0.87
CA GLN A 31 -7.40 -6.08 -0.48
C GLN A 31 -6.06 -5.51 -0.94
N LEU A 32 -4.96 -6.21 -0.65
CA LEU A 32 -3.63 -5.78 -1.09
C LEU A 32 -3.52 -5.70 -2.62
N ASN A 33 -4.09 -6.66 -3.34
CA ASN A 33 -4.13 -6.61 -4.80
C ASN A 33 -4.95 -5.42 -5.33
N ASN A 34 -6.05 -5.06 -4.67
CA ASN A 34 -6.83 -3.89 -5.04
C ASN A 34 -6.05 -2.60 -4.79
N TYR A 35 -5.32 -2.50 -3.67
CA TYR A 35 -4.41 -1.39 -3.37
C TYR A 35 -3.34 -1.25 -4.47
N CYS A 36 -2.67 -2.35 -4.83
CA CYS A 36 -1.65 -2.37 -5.89
C CYS A 36 -2.21 -1.99 -7.28
N LYS A 37 -3.48 -2.31 -7.54
CA LYS A 37 -4.16 -2.06 -8.83
C LYS A 37 -4.92 -0.74 -8.87
N ASN A 38 -4.81 0.11 -7.85
CA ASN A 38 -5.55 1.37 -7.75
C ASN A 38 -7.08 1.20 -7.86
N LYS A 39 -7.60 0.04 -7.43
CA LYS A 39 -9.05 -0.26 -7.47
C LYS A 39 -9.77 0.17 -6.19
N VAL A 40 -9.07 0.82 -5.27
CA VAL A 40 -9.61 1.19 -3.97
C VAL A 40 -9.89 2.68 -3.92
N THR A 41 -11.10 3.03 -3.51
CA THR A 41 -11.54 4.43 -3.36
C THR A 41 -11.41 4.96 -1.93
N ARG A 42 -11.20 4.07 -0.95
CA ARG A 42 -11.11 4.40 0.48
C ARG A 42 -10.06 3.53 1.16
N ILE A 43 -9.16 4.14 1.92
CA ILE A 43 -8.20 3.46 2.79
C ILE A 43 -8.38 3.97 4.21
N ASP A 44 -8.31 3.05 5.17
CA ASP A 44 -8.31 3.39 6.59
C ASP A 44 -6.93 3.91 7.02
N PHE A 45 -6.88 4.98 7.83
CA PHE A 45 -5.61 5.54 8.30
C PHE A 45 -4.81 4.55 9.13
N SER A 46 -5.45 3.63 9.84
CA SER A 46 -4.78 2.57 10.61
C SER A 46 -4.07 1.59 9.69
N ILE A 47 -4.66 1.27 8.52
CA ILE A 47 -4.03 0.43 7.50
C ILE A 47 -2.87 1.19 6.86
N LEU A 48 -3.06 2.46 6.54
CA LEU A 48 -2.01 3.30 5.97
C LEU A 48 -0.82 3.41 6.93
N ALA A 49 -1.06 3.66 8.22
CA ALA A 49 -0.03 3.72 9.24
C ALA A 49 0.74 2.40 9.36
N LYS A 50 0.05 1.25 9.39
CA LYS A 50 0.70 -0.07 9.41
C LYS A 50 1.54 -0.34 8.16
N LEU A 51 1.05 0.03 6.98
CA LEU A 51 1.80 -0.08 5.74
C LEU A 51 3.04 0.81 5.80
N CYS A 52 2.90 2.06 6.25
CA CYS A 52 4.02 2.99 6.43
C CYS A 52 5.07 2.44 7.39
N GLU A 53 4.66 1.91 8.54
CA GLU A 53 5.54 1.31 9.55
C GLU A 53 6.26 0.07 9.01
N TYR A 54 5.51 -0.87 8.42
CA TYR A 54 6.08 -2.11 7.89
C TYR A 54 7.02 -1.87 6.70
N LEU A 55 6.66 -0.92 5.83
CA LEU A 55 7.47 -0.59 4.66
C LEU A 55 8.53 0.45 4.97
N ASP A 56 8.62 0.99 6.19
CA ASP A 56 9.52 2.10 6.54
C ASP A 56 9.44 3.24 5.51
N CYS A 57 8.24 3.84 5.41
CA CYS A 57 7.94 4.91 4.47
C CYS A 57 6.89 5.87 5.03
N THR A 58 6.62 6.95 4.28
CA THR A 58 5.60 7.93 4.62
C THR A 58 4.34 7.77 3.77
N PRO A 59 3.19 8.32 4.20
CA PRO A 59 1.98 8.34 3.37
C PRO A 59 2.19 8.93 1.98
N ASN A 60 3.11 9.89 1.83
CA ASN A 60 3.42 10.53 0.56
C ASN A 60 4.19 9.62 -0.42
N ASP A 61 4.80 8.54 0.07
CA ASP A 61 5.43 7.52 -0.77
C ASP A 61 4.38 6.57 -1.35
N ILE A 62 3.31 6.32 -0.58
CA ILE A 62 2.20 5.45 -0.97
C ILE A 62 1.16 6.21 -1.81
N LEU A 63 0.80 7.43 -1.41
CA LEU A 63 -0.26 8.24 -2.04
C LEU A 63 0.36 9.30 -2.93
N LYS A 64 0.03 9.27 -4.23
CA LYS A 64 0.54 10.19 -5.25
C LYS A 64 -0.61 10.92 -5.93
N LEU A 65 -0.28 12.07 -6.51
CA LEU A 65 -1.23 12.90 -7.27
C LEU A 65 -1.00 12.72 -8.77
N LYS A 66 -2.10 12.61 -9.52
CA LYS A 66 -2.12 12.64 -11.00
C LYS A 66 -3.07 13.72 -11.52
#